data_AF-A0A4Q3VC35-F1
#
_entry.id   AF-A0A4Q3VC35-F1
#
_cell.length_a   1.000
_cell.length_b   1.000
_cell.length_c   1.000
_cell.angle_alpha   90.00
_cell.angle_beta   90.00
_cell.angle_gamma   90.00
#
_symmetry.space_group_name_H-M   'P 1'
#
loop_
_entity.id
_entity.type
_entity.pdbx_description
1 polymer ?
#
loop_
_entity_poly.entity_id
_entity_poly.type
_entity_poly.pdbx_seq_one_letter_code
_entity_poly.pdbx_strand_id
1 'polypeptide(L)' 'MSFEPLRELACTVREHGPSAYYWILLERSNDGEWEEITISKDYLLTWVDAFDAGVVFLCMQVSNELIGPRQGG' A
#
# COMPACT_ATOMS: atom_id res chain seq x y z
N MET A 1 -28.88 -2.16 1.11
CA MET A 1 -27.58 -2.47 0.49
C MET A 1 -26.59 -2.67 1.61
N SER A 2 -26.00 -3.86 1.71
CA SER A 2 -24.84 -4.09 2.56
C SER A 2 -23.65 -3.47 1.83
N PHE A 3 -22.97 -2.50 2.42
CA PHE A 3 -21.73 -2.00 1.87
C PHE A 3 -20.59 -2.85 2.45
N GLU A 4 -19.74 -3.41 1.59
CA GLU A 4 -18.56 -4.15 2.02
C GLU A 4 -17.64 -3.27 2.89
N PRO A 5 -16.97 -3.82 3.91
CA PRO A 5 -16.06 -3.05 4.75
C PRO A 5 -14.99 -2.33 3.93
N LEU A 6 -14.57 -1.15 4.42
CA LEU A 6 -13.41 -0.46 3.86
C LEU A 6 -12.14 -1.25 4.22
N ARG A 7 -11.25 -1.39 3.26
CA ARG A 7 -9.89 -1.88 3.48
C ARG A 7 -9.07 -0.74 4.05
N GLU A 8 -8.38 -0.99 5.15
CA GLU A 8 -7.38 -0.06 5.67
C GLU A 8 -6.03 -0.39 5.05
N LEU A 9 -5.61 0.41 4.08
CA LEU A 9 -4.34 0.24 3.37
C LEU A 9 -3.34 1.32 3.81
N ALA A 10 -2.07 0.94 3.93
CA ALA A 10 -0.99 1.86 4.22
C ALA A 10 0.20 1.63 3.28
N CYS A 11 0.78 2.71 2.76
CA CYS A 11 2.04 2.67 2.03
C CYS A 11 3.18 3.07 2.97
N THR A 12 4.23 2.25 3.03
CA THR A 12 5.47 2.55 3.75
C THR A 12 6.68 2.27 2.88
N VAL A 13 7.86 2.71 3.32
CA VAL A 13 9.12 2.49 2.61
C VAL A 13 10.11 1.83 3.56
N ARG A 14 10.80 0.80 3.07
CA ARG A 14 11.87 0.08 3.78
C ARG A 14 13.16 0.19 2.98
N GLU A 15 14.27 0.38 3.68
CA GLU A 15 15.61 0.38 3.09
C GLU A 15 16.27 -0.99 3.30
N HIS A 16 16.64 -1.67 2.20
CA HIS A 16 17.35 -2.95 2.23
C HIS A 16 18.81 -2.75 1.79
N GLY A 17 19.60 -2.11 2.65
CA GLY A 17 20.98 -1.72 2.36
C GLY A 17 21.09 -0.27 1.86
N PRO A 18 22.29 0.31 1.81
CA PRO A 18 22.46 1.74 1.60
C PRO A 18 21.85 2.21 0.28
N SER A 19 20.90 3.14 0.35
CA SER A 19 20.25 3.78 -0.80
C SER A 19 19.41 2.83 -1.68
N ALA A 20 18.94 1.72 -1.13
CA ALA A 20 18.02 0.81 -1.81
C ALA A 20 16.65 0.83 -1.12
N TYR A 21 15.75 1.68 -1.61
CA TYR A 21 14.43 1.91 -1.03
C TYR A 21 13.34 1.13 -1.77
N TYR A 22 12.54 0.38 -1.02
CA TYR A 22 11.42 -0.41 -1.51
C TYR A 22 10.13 0.12 -0.89
N TRP A 23 9.10 0.32 -1.71
CA TRP A 23 7.77 0.59 -1.18
C TRP A 23 7.07 -0.71 -0.81
N ILE A 24 6.24 -0.64 0.24
CA ILE A 24 5.51 -1.77 0.79
C ILE A 24 4.07 -1.31 1.01
N LEU A 25 3.12 -2.12 0.53
CA LEU A 25 1.70 -1.94 0.80
C LEU A 25 1.28 -2.90 1.92
N LEU A 26 0.70 -2.34 2.97
CA LEU A 26 0.19 -3.06 4.13
C LEU A 26 -1.35 -2.99 4.15
N GLU A 27 -2.00 -4.05 4.63
CA GLU A 27 -3.42 -4.07 4.97
C GLU A 27 -3.61 -4.33 6.44
N ARG A 28 -4.59 -3.67 7.05
CA ARG A 28 -4.99 -3.97 8.42
C ARG A 28 -5.79 -5.27 8.43
N SER A 29 -5.33 -6.27 9.16
CA SER A 29 -6.08 -7.50 9.40
C SER A 29 -7.29 -7.23 10.30
N ASN A 30 -8.24 -8.18 10.33
CA ASN A 30 -9.41 -8.08 11.21
C ASN A 30 -9.04 -8.06 12.70
N ASP A 31 -7.87 -8.60 13.05
CA ASP A 31 -7.33 -8.61 14.41
C ASP A 31 -6.58 -7.31 14.75
N GLY A 32 -6.49 -6.37 13.79
CA GLY A 32 -5.79 -5.12 13.99
C GLY A 32 -4.27 -5.26 13.95
N GLU A 33 -3.75 -6.20 13.17
CA GLU A 33 -2.32 -6.23 12.81
C GLU A 33 -2.12 -5.63 11.42
N TRP A 34 -0.91 -5.16 11.11
CA TRP A 34 -0.58 -4.73 9.75
C TRP A 34 0.13 -5.87 9.03
N GLU A 35 -0.45 -6.34 7.94
CA GLU A 35 0.07 -7.44 7.13
C GLU A 35 0.60 -6.92 5.80
N GLU A 36 1.76 -7.43 5.39
CA GLU A 36 2.35 -7.10 4.08
C GLU A 36 1.56 -7.78 2.96
N ILE A 37 0.95 -6.99 2.09
CA ILE A 37 0.24 -7.49 0.90
C ILE A 37 1.23 -7.64 -0.26
N THR A 38 2.08 -6.63 -0.42
CA THR A 38 3.02 -6.57 -1.53
C THR A 38 4.18 -5.62 -1.25
N ILE A 39 5.28 -5.85 -1.94
CA ILE A 39 6.50 -5.06 -1.92
C ILE A 39 6.97 -4.84 -3.37
N SER A 40 7.60 -3.69 -3.62
CA SER A 40 8.19 -3.39 -4.92
C SER A 40 9.22 -4.46 -5.32
N LYS A 41 9.24 -4.85 -6.59
CA LYS A 41 10.24 -5.81 -7.09
C LYS A 41 11.62 -5.18 -7.20
N ASP A 42 11.65 -3.93 -7.64
CA ASP A 42 12.86 -3.14 -7.82
C ASP A 42 12.97 -2.11 -6.70
N TYR A 43 14.22 -1.77 -6.36
CA TYR A 43 14.51 -0.65 -5.48
C TYR A 43 14.57 0.66 -6.25
N LEU A 44 14.33 1.74 -5.53
CA LEU A 44 14.55 3.11 -5.98
C LEU A 44 15.68 3.71 -5.15
N LEU A 45 16.38 4.69 -5.76
CA LEU A 45 17.57 5.30 -5.17
C LEU A 45 17.25 6.36 -4.11
N THR A 46 16.01 6.84 -4.09
CA THR A 46 15.56 7.82 -3.12
C THR A 46 14.31 7.31 -2.39
N TRP A 47 14.20 7.73 -1.13
CA TRP A 47 13.03 7.41 -0.32
C TRP A 47 11.74 8.01 -0.90
N VAL A 48 11.82 9.22 -1.46
CA VAL A 48 10.64 9.92 -2.01
C VAL A 48 10.13 9.26 -3.28
N ASP A 49 11.03 8.83 -4.18
CA ASP A 49 10.62 8.12 -5.40
C ASP A 49 9.96 6.78 -5.04
N ALA A 50 10.50 6.07 -4.03
CA ALA A 50 9.88 4.86 -3.51
C ALA A 50 8.48 5.15 -2.96
N PHE A 51 8.35 6.16 -2.10
CA PHE A 51 7.09 6.51 -1.50
C PHE A 51 6.03 6.90 -2.54
N ASP A 52 6.38 7.77 -3.49
CA ASP A 52 5.47 8.24 -4.54
C ASP A 52 5.02 7.07 -5.44
N ALA A 53 5.93 6.18 -5.83
CA ALA A 53 5.60 4.97 -6.58
C ALA A 53 4.64 4.05 -5.81
N GLY A 54 4.85 3.91 -4.49
CA GLY A 54 3.95 3.14 -3.62
C GLY A 54 2.57 3.78 -3.46
N VAL A 55 2.49 5.11 -3.38
CA VAL A 55 1.22 5.85 -3.34
C VAL A 55 0.43 5.66 -4.63
N VAL A 56 1.10 5.71 -5.80
CA VAL A 56 0.46 5.40 -7.08
C VAL A 56 -0.14 3.99 -7.05
N PHE A 57 0.61 3.00 -6.56
CA PHE A 57 0.12 1.62 -6.47
C PHE A 57 -1.05 1.48 -5.49
N LEU A 58 -1.03 2.21 -4.36
CA LEU A 58 -2.13 2.26 -3.40
C LEU A 58 -3.40 2.82 -4.06
N CYS A 59 -3.30 3.93 -4.80
CA CYS A 59 -4.43 4.53 -5.52
C CYS A 59 -5.03 3.55 -6.54
N MET A 60 -4.20 2.71 -7.18
CA MET A 60 -4.69 1.66 -8.09
C MET A 60 -5.52 0.58 -7.39
N GLN A 61 -5.46 0.45 -6.05
CA GLN A 61 -6.32 -0.47 -5.29
C GLN A 61 -7.72 0.10 -5.03
N VAL A 62 -7.99 1.33 -5.45
CA VAL A 62 -9.22 2.05 -5.16
C VAL A 62 -10.08 2.15 -6.42
N SER A 63 -11.06 1.27 -6.56
CA SER A 63 -11.97 1.28 -7.72
C SER A 63 -12.84 2.54 -7.80
N ASN A 64 -13.09 3.22 -6.67
CA ASN A 64 -13.78 4.50 -6.60
C ASN A 64 -13.18 5.38 -5.50
N GLU A 65 -12.45 6.42 -5.89
CA GLU A 65 -11.72 7.32 -4.98
C GLU A 65 -12.63 8.11 -4.03
N LEU A 66 -13.90 8.32 -4.39
CA LEU A 66 -14.86 9.02 -3.52
C LEU A 66 -15.31 8.18 -2.33
N ILE A 67 -15.06 6.86 -2.37
CA ILE A 67 -15.54 5.89 -1.39
C ILE A 67 -14.38 5.15 -0.72
N GLY A 68 -13.27 4.96 -1.43
CA GLY A 68 -12.09 4.23 -0.96
C GLY A 68 -12.10 2.75 -1.31
N PRO A 69 -11.05 2.00 -0.93
CA PRO A 69 -10.89 0.60 -1.28
C PRO A 69 -11.83 -0.27 -0.44
N ARG A 70 -12.73 -1.05 -1.05
CA ARG A 70 -13.66 -1.96 -0.35
C ARG A 70 -13.26 -3.42 -0.50
N GLN A 71 -13.68 -4.26 0.46
CA GLN A 71 -13.52 -5.72 0.39
C GLN A 71 -14.46 -6.32 -0.68
N GLY A 72 -14.05 -6.32 -1.96
CA GLY A 72 -14.86 -6.91 -3.04
C GLY A 72 -14.87 -6.13 -4.36
N GLY A 73 -13.84 -5.32 -4.61
CA GLY A 73 -13.55 -4.71 -5.91
C GLY A 73 -12.20 -5.16 -6.44
#